data_AF-A0A972QA25-F1
#
_entry.id   AF-A0A972QA25-F1
#
_cell.length_a   1.000
_cell.length_b   1.000
_cell.length_c   1.000
_cell.angle_alpha   90.00
_cell.angle_beta   90.00
_cell.angle_gamma   90.00
#
_symmetry.space_group_name_H-M   'P 1'
#
loop_
_entity.id
_entity.type
_entity.pdbx_description
1 polymer ?
#
loop_
_entity_poly.entity_id
_entity_poly.type
_entity_poly.pdbx_seq_one_letter_code
_entity_poly.pdbx_strand_id
1 'polypeptide(L)'
;MIRLRQTSIAVFLLCCIISPGFEIATSTNPGDTGEPEGCTTALVAGWAAPDGRPLLWKSRDVSNWHQEFNYYDLTPYSFISVNYPDNIEEAYGGINEVGFSIENANALNFPDSSGVPDDDGIIMHHALQTCETVEDFLAYMDTTARIGRTRPSIYGVFDAYGGAGMLEASLYDNYWFDANDTTLAPDGVMVRANFAYNGGTPHIGQFRHDRSLELLEGAISSGEISAHFILDIVARDLQTEDVDPYPLPFQGSIGEYPYGYVRDHSAVNREITQSCFVVQGVQPGENPLTSTMWIQCGEPTMTPMIPVWAAGLSVPPEVDGDPDAPMCLRARQFFTYLYLPLPDPEDDIIDTWKLINDRGKGLLTYIRALEDGYYDFIESTVEEWRTNFPSSTVIESLQDSLAADVFQGMMDYNPPLPVENPVIVTQGEDLHLSWPPVTQSVFGETIAVSGYAIYSNDDYFSNRISGDSLGFTTNTYYELAAGTYPENAFLQVRAVMFDD
;
A
#
# COMPACT_ATOMS: atom_id res chain seq x y z
N MET A 1 14.54 -25.22 18.02
CA MET A 1 14.63 -26.59 18.57
C MET A 1 16.03 -27.15 18.27
N ILE A 2 16.85 -27.57 19.25
CA ILE A 2 18.19 -28.16 19.02
C ILE A 2 18.12 -29.69 19.12
N ARG A 3 18.64 -30.39 18.10
CA ARG A 3 19.11 -31.78 18.20
C ARG A 3 20.60 -31.83 17.91
N LEU A 4 21.38 -32.33 18.86
CA LEU A 4 22.79 -32.68 18.68
C LEU A 4 22.92 -34.14 18.26
N ARG A 5 23.66 -34.41 17.18
CA ARG A 5 24.73 -35.45 17.13
C ARG A 5 25.58 -35.41 15.84
N GLN A 6 26.85 -35.07 16.03
CA GLN A 6 28.09 -35.70 15.55
C GLN A 6 28.41 -35.93 14.04
N THR A 7 29.38 -35.10 13.59
CA THR A 7 30.65 -35.41 12.87
C THR A 7 30.71 -35.90 11.41
N SER A 8 31.19 -34.97 10.57
CA SER A 8 32.39 -35.03 9.69
C SER A 8 32.34 -35.83 8.37
N ILE A 9 32.54 -35.13 7.23
CA ILE A 9 33.76 -35.08 6.40
C ILE A 9 33.42 -34.39 5.06
N ALA A 10 34.18 -33.35 4.72
CA ALA A 10 34.11 -32.65 3.44
C ALA A 10 34.88 -33.41 2.34
N VAL A 11 34.28 -33.52 1.15
CA VAL A 11 34.97 -33.89 -0.09
C VAL A 11 34.57 -32.88 -1.16
N PHE A 12 35.52 -32.01 -1.50
CA PHE A 12 35.45 -31.15 -2.68
C PHE A 12 35.65 -32.03 -3.92
N LEU A 13 34.69 -32.05 -4.84
CA LEU A 13 34.93 -32.49 -6.22
C LEU A 13 34.58 -31.37 -7.19
N LEU A 14 35.64 -30.81 -7.76
CA LEU A 14 35.62 -29.86 -8.86
C LEU A 14 35.42 -30.66 -10.16
N CYS A 15 34.32 -30.47 -10.87
CA CYS A 15 34.16 -31.00 -12.22
C CYS A 15 33.66 -29.89 -13.16
N CYS A 16 34.61 -29.32 -13.92
CA CYS A 16 34.33 -28.61 -15.15
C CYS A 16 33.83 -29.61 -16.22
N ILE A 17 32.70 -29.33 -16.85
CA ILE A 17 32.36 -29.86 -18.17
C ILE A 17 32.00 -28.67 -19.05
N ILE A 18 32.65 -28.61 -20.21
CA ILE A 18 32.52 -27.56 -21.23
C ILE A 18 31.67 -28.11 -22.37
N SER A 19 30.85 -27.22 -22.95
CA SER A 19 30.35 -27.17 -24.36
C SER A 19 28.89 -27.63 -24.59
N PRO A 20 28.26 -27.27 -25.73
CA PRO A 20 27.82 -25.91 -26.09
C PRO A 20 26.38 -25.89 -26.69
N GLY A 21 25.74 -24.71 -26.67
CA GLY A 21 24.74 -24.36 -27.69
C GLY A 21 23.31 -24.12 -27.22
N PHE A 22 22.74 -23.08 -27.83
CA PHE A 22 21.32 -22.77 -28.06
C PHE A 22 20.51 -21.95 -27.05
N GLU A 23 19.73 -21.06 -27.68
CA GLU A 23 18.59 -20.25 -27.24
C GLU A 23 18.83 -18.91 -26.52
N ILE A 24 18.34 -17.86 -27.19
CA ILE A 24 18.16 -16.50 -26.69
C ILE A 24 17.10 -16.61 -25.59
N ALA A 25 17.52 -16.45 -24.33
CA ALA A 25 16.62 -16.40 -23.20
C ALA A 25 15.84 -15.07 -23.23
N THR A 26 14.53 -15.15 -23.41
CA THR A 26 13.61 -14.16 -22.88
C THR A 26 13.76 -14.16 -21.36
N SER A 27 14.11 -13.02 -20.79
CA SER A 27 14.23 -12.79 -19.36
C SER A 27 12.86 -12.99 -18.69
N THR A 28 12.61 -14.18 -18.15
CA THR A 28 11.59 -14.38 -17.10
C THR A 28 12.36 -14.58 -15.79
N ASN A 29 12.25 -13.62 -14.87
CA ASN A 29 12.80 -13.75 -13.53
C ASN A 29 12.17 -14.96 -12.84
N PRO A 30 12.95 -15.80 -12.13
CA PRO A 30 12.41 -16.91 -11.36
C PRO A 30 11.87 -16.37 -10.03
N GLY A 31 10.64 -15.86 -10.07
CA GLY A 31 9.88 -15.36 -8.92
C GLY A 31 8.48 -14.82 -9.29
N ASP A 32 8.00 -15.12 -10.49
CA ASP A 32 6.73 -14.61 -11.01
C ASP A 32 5.60 -15.58 -10.63
N THR A 33 4.78 -15.23 -9.62
CA THR A 33 3.64 -16.01 -9.13
C THR A 33 2.44 -15.98 -10.08
N GLY A 34 2.55 -15.37 -11.27
CA GLY A 34 1.66 -15.64 -12.41
C GLY A 34 0.36 -14.82 -12.46
N GLU A 35 0.15 -13.87 -11.55
CA GLU A 35 -0.76 -12.75 -11.78
C GLU A 35 0.07 -11.59 -12.36
N PRO A 36 -0.23 -11.09 -13.58
CA PRO A 36 0.50 -9.97 -14.16
C PRO A 36 0.31 -8.70 -13.29
N GLU A 37 1.29 -7.80 -13.33
CA GLU A 37 1.18 -6.44 -12.76
C GLU A 37 -0.19 -5.84 -13.10
N GLY A 38 -0.91 -5.36 -12.09
CA GLY A 38 -2.34 -5.20 -12.26
C GLY A 38 -3.03 -4.28 -11.27
N CYS A 39 -3.14 -2.99 -11.61
CA CYS A 39 -3.77 -1.97 -10.78
C CYS A 39 -5.28 -2.14 -10.58
N THR A 40 -5.81 -1.51 -9.54
CA THR A 40 -7.26 -1.29 -9.32
C THR A 40 -7.53 0.20 -9.25
N THR A 41 -8.59 0.67 -9.91
CA THR A 41 -8.87 2.09 -10.04
C THR A 41 -10.36 2.37 -9.88
N ALA A 42 -10.70 3.54 -9.39
CA ALA A 42 -12.08 3.99 -9.31
C ALA A 42 -12.23 5.49 -9.49
N LEU A 43 -13.42 5.89 -9.92
CA LEU A 43 -13.84 7.27 -10.02
C LEU A 43 -15.21 7.39 -9.35
N VAL A 44 -15.34 8.35 -8.43
CA VAL A 44 -16.62 8.77 -7.85
C VAL A 44 -16.95 10.15 -8.41
N ALA A 45 -18.11 10.28 -9.05
CA ALA A 45 -18.61 11.54 -9.57
C ALA A 45 -18.92 12.51 -8.42
N GLY A 46 -18.69 13.81 -8.64
CA GLY A 46 -18.89 14.80 -7.59
C GLY A 46 -20.32 14.82 -7.02
N TRP A 47 -21.33 14.51 -7.83
CA TRP A 47 -22.73 14.48 -7.35
C TRP A 47 -23.03 13.31 -6.39
N ALA A 48 -22.21 12.26 -6.38
CA ALA A 48 -22.35 11.11 -5.50
C ALA A 48 -21.57 11.28 -4.18
N ALA A 49 -20.51 12.10 -4.18
CA ALA A 49 -19.77 12.45 -2.98
C ALA A 49 -20.55 13.47 -2.11
N PRO A 50 -20.59 13.31 -0.77
CA PRO A 50 -21.29 14.22 0.13
C PRO A 50 -20.89 15.69 0.01
N ASP A 51 -19.64 15.96 -0.35
CA ASP A 51 -19.08 17.30 -0.45
C ASP A 51 -19.18 17.89 -1.88
N GLY A 52 -19.72 17.15 -2.84
CA GLY A 52 -19.87 17.59 -4.22
C GLY A 52 -18.62 17.45 -5.10
N ARG A 53 -17.52 16.86 -4.62
CA ARG A 53 -16.23 16.82 -5.32
C ARG A 53 -15.92 15.43 -5.88
N PRO A 54 -15.38 15.33 -7.10
CA PRO A 54 -15.02 14.04 -7.66
C PRO A 54 -13.83 13.44 -6.89
N LEU A 55 -13.81 12.11 -6.76
CA LEU A 55 -12.70 11.35 -6.19
C LEU A 55 -12.14 10.42 -7.27
N LEU A 56 -10.82 10.44 -7.47
CA LEU A 56 -10.13 9.54 -8.40
C LEU A 56 -9.11 8.72 -7.63
N TRP A 57 -9.28 7.40 -7.62
CA TRP A 57 -8.48 6.47 -6.85
C TRP A 57 -7.67 5.55 -7.75
N LYS A 58 -6.43 5.30 -7.35
CA LYS A 58 -5.58 4.25 -7.92
C LYS A 58 -4.84 3.51 -6.83
N SER A 59 -4.93 2.18 -6.87
CA SER A 59 -4.03 1.24 -6.20
C SER A 59 -3.08 0.65 -7.24
N ARG A 60 -1.77 0.89 -7.07
CA ARG A 60 -0.74 0.57 -8.07
C ARG A 60 -0.03 -0.71 -7.69
N ASP A 61 -0.43 -1.79 -8.37
CA ASP A 61 0.15 -3.11 -8.20
C ASP A 61 1.24 -3.38 -9.25
N VAL A 62 2.50 -3.36 -8.81
CA VAL A 62 3.68 -3.52 -9.66
C VAL A 62 4.79 -4.27 -8.92
N SER A 63 5.69 -4.89 -9.66
CA SER A 63 6.86 -5.56 -9.07
C SER A 63 7.91 -4.57 -8.54
N ASN A 64 7.97 -3.37 -9.12
CA ASN A 64 8.92 -2.34 -8.73
C ASN A 64 8.40 -1.55 -7.51
N TRP A 65 8.93 -1.89 -6.34
CA TRP A 65 8.60 -1.23 -5.08
C TRP A 65 9.12 0.20 -4.98
N HIS A 66 10.09 0.61 -5.81
CA HIS A 66 10.64 1.97 -5.79
C HIS A 66 9.61 2.96 -6.36
N GLN A 67 8.81 3.58 -5.49
CA GLN A 67 7.73 4.52 -5.84
C GLN A 67 8.02 5.89 -5.27
N GLU A 68 7.77 6.94 -6.05
CA GLU A 68 7.93 8.34 -5.65
C GLU A 68 6.73 9.16 -6.10
N PHE A 69 6.52 10.28 -5.42
CA PHE A 69 5.63 11.32 -5.88
C PHE A 69 6.49 12.52 -6.20
N ASN A 70 6.38 13.08 -7.40
CA ASN A 70 7.20 14.21 -7.84
C ASN A 70 6.33 15.41 -8.18
N TYR A 71 6.90 16.61 -8.02
CA TYR A 71 6.34 17.85 -8.57
C TYR A 71 7.09 18.25 -9.84
N TYR A 72 6.35 18.53 -10.91
CA TYR A 72 6.87 18.97 -12.19
C TYR A 72 6.51 20.42 -12.46
N ASP A 73 7.51 21.31 -12.47
CA ASP A 73 7.40 22.71 -12.90
C ASP A 73 7.52 22.79 -14.43
N LEU A 74 6.44 22.46 -15.13
CA LEU A 74 6.39 22.40 -16.60
C LEU A 74 5.34 23.37 -17.16
N THR A 75 5.40 23.59 -18.48
CA THR A 75 4.48 24.45 -19.22
C THR A 75 3.66 23.60 -20.20
N PRO A 76 2.36 23.87 -20.41
CA PRO A 76 1.56 24.95 -19.81
C PRO A 76 1.19 24.76 -18.34
N TYR A 77 1.11 23.52 -17.85
CA TYR A 77 0.66 23.25 -16.49
C TYR A 77 1.69 22.45 -15.69
N SER A 78 1.93 22.91 -14.47
CA SER A 78 2.65 22.15 -13.44
C SER A 78 1.74 21.08 -12.85
N PHE A 79 2.32 19.99 -12.35
CA PHE A 79 1.54 18.87 -11.81
C PHE A 79 2.31 18.05 -10.78
N ILE A 80 1.55 17.27 -10.01
CA ILE A 80 2.07 16.21 -9.13
C ILE A 80 1.70 14.87 -9.75
N SER A 81 2.62 13.92 -9.74
CA SER A 81 2.36 12.54 -10.17
C SER A 81 3.12 11.49 -9.39
N VAL A 82 2.61 10.26 -9.42
CA VAL A 82 3.34 9.07 -8.95
C VAL A 82 4.21 8.51 -10.08
N ASN A 83 5.47 8.22 -9.75
CA ASN A 83 6.52 7.90 -10.70
C ASN A 83 7.45 6.80 -10.17
N TYR A 84 8.27 6.26 -11.06
CA TYR A 84 9.47 5.54 -10.68
C TYR A 84 10.62 6.55 -10.50
N PRO A 85 11.57 6.30 -9.58
CA PRO A 85 12.75 7.14 -9.47
C PRO A 85 13.48 7.26 -10.82
N ASP A 86 14.07 8.43 -11.04
CA ASP A 86 14.75 8.82 -12.28
C ASP A 86 13.89 8.79 -13.57
N ASN A 87 12.60 8.44 -13.51
CA ASN A 87 11.72 8.45 -14.66
C ASN A 87 10.94 9.77 -14.76
N ILE A 88 11.47 10.68 -15.57
CA ILE A 88 10.91 12.02 -15.78
C ILE A 88 10.01 12.14 -17.03
N GLU A 89 9.91 11.09 -17.85
CA GLU A 89 9.15 11.14 -19.12
C GLU A 89 7.77 10.49 -19.03
N GLU A 90 7.52 9.76 -17.94
CA GLU A 90 6.25 9.09 -17.68
C GLU A 90 5.58 9.67 -16.43
N ALA A 91 4.33 9.28 -16.19
CA ALA A 91 3.60 9.50 -14.96
C ALA A 91 2.61 8.36 -14.81
N TYR A 92 2.38 7.85 -13.60
CA TYR A 92 1.44 6.73 -13.38
C TYR A 92 0.14 7.15 -12.67
N GLY A 93 -0.17 8.45 -12.75
CA GLY A 93 -1.38 9.08 -12.22
C GLY A 93 -1.05 10.34 -11.42
N GLY A 94 -2.00 11.27 -11.29
CA GLY A 94 -1.75 12.56 -10.64
C GLY A 94 -2.80 13.63 -10.88
N ILE A 95 -2.44 14.88 -10.59
CA ILE A 95 -3.27 16.07 -10.82
C ILE A 95 -2.40 17.28 -11.17
N ASN A 96 -2.90 18.12 -12.09
CA ASN A 96 -2.26 19.37 -12.46
C ASN A 96 -2.83 20.60 -11.76
N GLU A 97 -2.14 21.73 -11.88
CA GLU A 97 -2.47 22.99 -11.19
C GLU A 97 -3.82 23.61 -11.61
N VAL A 98 -4.38 23.19 -12.74
CA VAL A 98 -5.70 23.61 -13.24
C VAL A 98 -6.82 22.63 -12.90
N GLY A 99 -6.51 21.57 -12.13
CA GLY A 99 -7.50 20.64 -11.58
C GLY A 99 -7.94 19.52 -12.52
N PHE A 100 -7.16 19.23 -13.57
CA PHE A 100 -7.31 18.00 -14.35
C PHE A 100 -6.52 16.88 -13.68
N SER A 101 -7.20 15.76 -13.42
CA SER A 101 -6.61 14.57 -12.80
C SER A 101 -6.76 13.36 -13.71
N ILE A 102 -5.76 12.48 -13.68
CA ILE A 102 -5.75 11.24 -14.45
C ILE A 102 -5.13 10.10 -13.64
N GLU A 103 -5.63 8.89 -13.87
CA GLU A 103 -5.04 7.63 -13.43
C GLU A 103 -5.18 6.59 -14.55
N ASN A 104 -4.56 5.42 -14.40
CA ASN A 104 -4.87 4.30 -15.28
C ASN A 104 -4.81 2.91 -14.62
N ALA A 105 -5.45 1.95 -15.30
CA ALA A 105 -5.16 0.52 -15.23
C ALA A 105 -4.92 -0.05 -16.64
N ASN A 106 -4.17 -1.15 -16.72
CA ASN A 106 -3.97 -1.87 -17.99
C ASN A 106 -5.25 -2.58 -18.45
N ALA A 107 -5.62 -2.49 -19.72
CA ALA A 107 -6.76 -3.20 -20.30
C ALA A 107 -6.34 -4.52 -20.96
N LEU A 108 -5.97 -5.53 -20.16
CA LEU A 108 -5.33 -6.77 -20.63
C LEU A 108 -6.24 -7.72 -21.43
N ASN A 109 -7.50 -7.36 -21.61
CA ASN A 109 -8.48 -8.15 -22.36
C ASN A 109 -8.85 -7.54 -23.72
N PHE A 110 -8.23 -6.43 -24.11
CA PHE A 110 -8.14 -6.06 -25.52
C PHE A 110 -7.07 -6.93 -26.23
N PRO A 111 -7.10 -7.04 -27.57
CA PRO A 111 -6.05 -7.75 -28.29
C PRO A 111 -4.66 -7.19 -27.93
N ASP A 112 -3.77 -8.08 -27.48
CA ASP A 112 -2.46 -7.74 -26.93
C ASP A 112 -1.50 -7.04 -27.91
N SER A 113 -0.45 -6.48 -27.28
CA SER A 113 0.40 -5.34 -27.67
C SER A 113 1.03 -5.32 -29.06
N SER A 114 1.43 -4.10 -29.43
CA SER A 114 2.23 -3.78 -30.62
C SER A 114 3.68 -4.32 -30.57
N GLY A 115 4.13 -4.87 -29.43
CA GLY A 115 5.48 -5.40 -29.24
C GLY A 115 6.59 -4.35 -29.07
N VAL A 116 6.22 -3.09 -28.78
CA VAL A 116 7.14 -1.98 -28.45
C VAL A 116 6.87 -1.49 -27.01
N PRO A 117 7.73 -0.62 -26.42
CA PRO A 117 7.51 -0.12 -25.05
C PRO A 117 6.13 0.50 -24.86
N ASP A 118 5.57 0.29 -23.67
CA ASP A 118 4.26 0.81 -23.28
C ASP A 118 4.28 2.35 -23.27
N ASP A 119 3.18 2.96 -23.70
CA ASP A 119 3.03 4.41 -23.88
C ASP A 119 2.04 5.03 -22.89
N ASP A 120 1.48 4.24 -21.98
CA ASP A 120 0.47 4.68 -21.03
C ASP A 120 1.01 5.71 -20.04
N GLY A 121 2.24 5.51 -19.55
CA GLY A 121 2.95 6.48 -18.72
C GLY A 121 3.22 7.80 -19.45
N ILE A 122 3.62 7.74 -20.72
CA ILE A 122 3.89 8.91 -21.57
C ILE A 122 2.59 9.69 -21.85
N ILE A 123 1.49 8.98 -22.11
CA ILE A 123 0.16 9.57 -22.34
C ILE A 123 -0.30 10.33 -21.10
N MET A 124 -0.18 9.74 -19.91
CA MET A 124 -0.57 10.40 -18.66
C MET A 124 0.30 11.63 -18.36
N HIS A 125 1.61 11.54 -18.55
CA HIS A 125 2.52 12.68 -18.38
C HIS A 125 2.12 13.84 -19.30
N HIS A 126 1.89 13.54 -20.58
CA HIS A 126 1.44 14.55 -21.54
C HIS A 126 0.08 15.15 -21.17
N ALA A 127 -0.87 14.32 -20.71
CA ALA A 127 -2.19 14.78 -20.30
C ALA A 127 -2.11 15.72 -19.10
N LEU A 128 -1.35 15.35 -18.05
CA LEU A 128 -1.11 16.21 -16.89
C LEU A 128 -0.47 17.54 -17.28
N GLN A 129 0.50 17.52 -18.20
CA GLN A 129 1.17 18.73 -18.66
C GLN A 129 0.28 19.65 -19.50
N THR A 130 -0.70 19.12 -20.24
CA THR A 130 -1.37 19.88 -21.34
C THR A 130 -2.88 19.99 -21.26
N CYS A 131 -3.57 19.07 -20.58
CA CYS A 131 -5.03 19.04 -20.53
C CYS A 131 -5.56 19.90 -19.38
N GLU A 132 -6.59 20.69 -19.64
CA GLU A 132 -7.33 21.43 -18.62
C GLU A 132 -8.71 20.81 -18.37
N THR A 133 -9.28 20.17 -19.39
CA THR A 133 -10.62 19.57 -19.38
C THR A 133 -10.58 18.10 -19.81
N VAL A 134 -11.63 17.35 -19.45
CA VAL A 134 -11.88 16.01 -19.98
C VAL A 134 -11.99 16.04 -21.50
N GLU A 135 -12.57 17.09 -22.09
CA GLU A 135 -12.63 17.25 -23.55
C GLU A 135 -11.24 17.39 -24.20
N ASP A 136 -10.29 18.07 -23.56
CA ASP A 136 -8.91 18.15 -24.04
C ASP A 136 -8.27 16.76 -24.08
N PHE A 137 -8.47 15.98 -23.01
CA PHE A 137 -7.96 14.62 -22.92
C PHE A 137 -8.58 13.71 -23.99
N LEU A 138 -9.89 13.77 -24.20
CA LEU A 138 -10.57 12.99 -25.24
C LEU A 138 -10.06 13.37 -26.64
N ALA A 139 -9.84 14.65 -26.91
CA ALA A 139 -9.27 15.11 -28.17
C ALA A 139 -7.81 14.63 -28.38
N TYR A 140 -7.03 14.59 -27.31
CA TYR A 140 -5.69 14.01 -27.32
C TYR A 140 -5.75 12.51 -27.61
N MET A 141 -6.64 11.76 -26.95
CA MET A 141 -6.80 10.32 -27.14
C MET A 141 -7.34 9.95 -28.52
N ASP A 142 -8.13 10.80 -29.16
CA ASP A 142 -8.51 10.65 -30.57
C ASP A 142 -7.32 10.83 -31.52
N THR A 143 -6.32 11.62 -31.12
CA THR A 143 -5.10 11.82 -31.90
C THR A 143 -4.17 10.62 -31.76
N THR A 144 -3.98 10.09 -30.54
CA THR A 144 -3.15 8.89 -30.31
C THR A 144 -3.76 7.66 -30.98
N ALA A 145 -5.09 7.52 -30.98
CA ALA A 145 -5.82 6.45 -31.66
C ALA A 145 -5.55 6.40 -33.18
N ARG A 146 -5.28 7.53 -33.84
CA ARG A 146 -4.98 7.57 -35.28
C ARG A 146 -3.60 7.04 -35.63
N ILE A 147 -2.65 7.18 -34.72
CA ILE A 147 -1.27 6.71 -34.88
C ILE A 147 -1.18 5.23 -34.46
N GLY A 148 -1.94 4.86 -33.44
CA GLY A 148 -1.86 3.59 -32.76
C GLY A 148 -1.07 3.74 -31.48
N ARG A 149 -1.71 3.43 -30.35
CA ARG A 149 -1.06 3.30 -29.04
C ARG A 149 -0.30 1.99 -28.95
N THR A 150 0.53 1.84 -27.92
CA THR A 150 1.33 0.63 -27.72
C THR A 150 0.75 -0.27 -26.62
N ARG A 151 0.10 0.34 -25.61
CA ARG A 151 -0.52 -0.35 -24.46
C ARG A 151 -2.03 -0.06 -24.34
N PRO A 152 -2.91 -1.07 -24.52
CA PRO A 152 -4.31 -0.94 -24.14
C PRO A 152 -4.46 -0.57 -22.66
N SER A 153 -5.19 0.49 -22.38
CA SER A 153 -5.28 1.08 -21.05
C SER A 153 -6.69 1.60 -20.78
N ILE A 154 -7.01 1.73 -19.50
CA ILE A 154 -8.24 2.33 -19.00
C ILE A 154 -7.82 3.56 -18.21
N TYR A 155 -8.29 4.74 -18.62
CA TYR A 155 -7.93 6.00 -17.98
C TYR A 155 -9.15 6.58 -17.29
N GLY A 156 -9.10 6.72 -15.96
CA GLY A 156 -10.04 7.57 -15.22
C GLY A 156 -9.56 9.01 -15.24
N VAL A 157 -10.47 9.94 -15.52
CA VAL A 157 -10.18 11.38 -15.55
C VAL A 157 -11.32 12.20 -14.94
N PHE A 158 -10.96 13.31 -14.31
CA PHE A 158 -11.90 14.40 -14.03
C PHE A 158 -11.23 15.76 -14.25
N ASP A 159 -12.04 16.82 -14.32
CA ASP A 159 -11.59 18.20 -14.33
C ASP A 159 -12.32 19.09 -13.32
N ALA A 160 -11.80 20.31 -13.10
CA ALA A 160 -12.39 21.30 -12.21
C ALA A 160 -13.71 21.92 -12.71
N TYR A 161 -14.14 21.59 -13.94
CA TYR A 161 -15.35 22.10 -14.58
C TYR A 161 -16.54 21.14 -14.48
N GLY A 162 -16.33 19.96 -13.89
CA GLY A 162 -17.35 18.94 -13.63
C GLY A 162 -17.36 17.79 -14.64
N GLY A 163 -16.42 17.76 -15.59
CA GLY A 163 -16.17 16.60 -16.43
C GLY A 163 -15.58 15.47 -15.57
N ALA A 164 -16.12 14.26 -15.71
CA ALA A 164 -15.61 13.08 -15.00
C ALA A 164 -16.01 11.79 -15.73
N GLY A 165 -15.11 10.83 -15.86
CA GLY A 165 -15.42 9.54 -16.49
C GLY A 165 -14.21 8.65 -16.73
N MET A 166 -14.45 7.49 -17.33
CA MET A 166 -13.42 6.52 -17.68
C MET A 166 -13.36 6.29 -19.19
N LEU A 167 -12.15 6.22 -19.73
CA LEU A 167 -11.88 5.90 -21.13
C LEU A 167 -11.20 4.54 -21.24
N GLU A 168 -11.88 3.57 -21.82
CA GLU A 168 -11.25 2.30 -22.23
C GLU A 168 -10.64 2.50 -23.63
N ALA A 169 -9.32 2.40 -23.72
CA ALA A 169 -8.57 2.64 -24.96
C ALA A 169 -7.89 1.35 -25.43
N SER A 170 -8.28 0.86 -26.61
CA SER A 170 -7.50 -0.14 -27.35
C SER A 170 -6.36 0.57 -28.11
N LEU A 171 -5.61 -0.14 -28.96
CA LEU A 171 -4.58 0.48 -29.80
C LEU A 171 -5.14 1.61 -30.69
N TYR A 172 -6.36 1.44 -31.21
CA TYR A 172 -6.94 2.32 -32.24
C TYR A 172 -8.35 2.82 -31.92
N ASP A 173 -9.00 2.30 -30.88
CA ASP A 173 -10.37 2.63 -30.51
C ASP A 173 -10.45 3.18 -29.09
N ASN A 174 -11.46 4.01 -28.86
CA ASN A 174 -11.74 4.71 -27.61
C ASN A 174 -13.20 4.44 -27.23
N TYR A 175 -13.45 4.04 -25.97
CA TYR A 175 -14.79 3.84 -25.43
C TYR A 175 -14.94 4.67 -24.15
N TRP A 176 -15.70 5.76 -24.26
CA TRP A 176 -15.92 6.71 -23.16
C TRP A 176 -17.12 6.32 -22.31
N PHE A 177 -16.95 6.43 -20.99
CA PHE A 177 -17.97 6.25 -19.98
C PHE A 177 -18.05 7.51 -19.11
N ASP A 178 -19.11 8.29 -19.29
CA ASP A 178 -19.34 9.52 -18.53
C ASP A 178 -19.89 9.19 -17.14
N ALA A 179 -19.20 9.61 -16.08
CA ALA A 179 -19.61 9.40 -14.69
C ALA A 179 -20.82 10.24 -14.28
N ASN A 180 -21.17 11.26 -15.07
CA ASN A 180 -22.40 12.03 -14.90
C ASN A 180 -23.59 11.41 -15.64
N ASP A 181 -23.37 10.40 -16.50
CA ASP A 181 -24.45 9.62 -17.10
C ASP A 181 -24.88 8.51 -16.14
N THR A 182 -26.00 8.74 -15.46
CA THR A 182 -26.62 7.77 -14.52
C THR A 182 -27.01 6.43 -15.15
N THR A 183 -27.00 6.29 -16.48
CA THR A 183 -27.17 4.99 -17.14
C THR A 183 -25.88 4.17 -17.19
N LEU A 184 -24.73 4.84 -17.11
CA LEU A 184 -23.39 4.24 -17.11
C LEU A 184 -22.79 4.14 -15.69
N ALA A 185 -23.10 5.11 -14.82
CA ALA A 185 -22.77 5.08 -13.39
C ALA A 185 -24.01 5.40 -12.53
N PRO A 186 -24.89 4.41 -12.28
CA PRO A 186 -26.16 4.60 -11.56
C PRO A 186 -26.00 5.22 -10.16
N ASP A 187 -24.95 4.80 -9.44
CA ASP A 187 -24.62 5.31 -8.10
C ASP A 187 -23.47 6.32 -8.13
N GLY A 188 -23.06 6.77 -9.33
CA GLY A 188 -22.00 7.75 -9.52
C GLY A 188 -20.60 7.22 -9.22
N VAL A 189 -20.41 5.90 -9.23
CA VAL A 189 -19.11 5.24 -9.11
C VAL A 189 -18.80 4.41 -10.34
N MET A 190 -17.54 4.40 -10.75
CA MET A 190 -16.98 3.53 -11.78
C MET A 190 -15.72 2.86 -11.22
N VAL A 191 -15.57 1.56 -11.42
CA VAL A 191 -14.40 0.78 -10.98
C VAL A 191 -13.82 0.02 -12.16
N ARG A 192 -12.49 -0.08 -12.21
CA ARG A 192 -11.76 -0.95 -13.15
C ARG A 192 -10.61 -1.66 -12.46
N ALA A 193 -10.43 -2.93 -12.80
CA ALA A 193 -9.18 -3.65 -12.55
C ALA A 193 -8.43 -3.75 -13.88
N ASN A 194 -7.92 -4.93 -14.26
CA ASN A 194 -7.10 -5.07 -15.46
C ASN A 194 -7.84 -5.58 -16.68
N PHE A 195 -9.11 -5.19 -16.80
CA PHE A 195 -9.96 -5.55 -17.93
C PHE A 195 -10.92 -4.41 -18.26
N ALA A 196 -11.07 -4.15 -19.56
CA ALA A 196 -12.06 -3.24 -20.11
C ALA A 196 -13.40 -3.97 -20.31
N TYR A 197 -14.52 -3.30 -20.05
CA TYR A 197 -15.84 -3.87 -20.30
C TYR A 197 -16.13 -4.06 -21.80
N ASN A 198 -15.53 -3.24 -22.67
CA ASN A 198 -15.58 -3.43 -24.12
C ASN A 198 -14.52 -4.43 -24.64
N GLY A 199 -13.68 -4.97 -23.77
CA GLY A 199 -12.71 -6.01 -24.12
C GLY A 199 -13.34 -7.41 -24.18
N GLY A 200 -12.50 -8.40 -24.46
CA GLY A 200 -12.85 -9.82 -24.43
C GLY A 200 -12.59 -10.46 -23.06
N THR A 201 -12.16 -11.71 -23.09
CA THR A 201 -11.71 -12.47 -21.92
C THR A 201 -10.22 -12.77 -22.03
N PRO A 202 -9.48 -12.94 -20.91
CA PRO A 202 -9.94 -13.05 -19.51
C PRO A 202 -10.15 -11.69 -18.81
N HIS A 203 -10.94 -11.68 -17.73
CA HIS A 203 -11.11 -10.50 -16.86
C HIS A 203 -10.13 -10.57 -15.69
N ILE A 204 -8.89 -10.13 -15.91
CA ILE A 204 -7.83 -10.17 -14.89
C ILE A 204 -8.13 -9.15 -13.79
N GLY A 205 -8.14 -9.60 -12.53
CA GLY A 205 -8.51 -8.76 -11.38
C GLY A 205 -10.02 -8.61 -11.13
N GLN A 206 -10.86 -9.51 -11.65
CA GLN A 206 -12.32 -9.49 -11.44
C GLN A 206 -12.71 -9.41 -9.95
N PHE A 207 -12.03 -10.16 -9.08
CA PHE A 207 -12.31 -10.12 -7.64
C PHE A 207 -12.08 -8.73 -7.04
N ARG A 208 -10.92 -8.11 -7.32
CA ARG A 208 -10.58 -6.75 -6.85
C ARG A 208 -11.57 -5.71 -7.35
N HIS A 209 -11.98 -5.85 -8.62
CA HIS A 209 -13.02 -5.01 -9.20
C HIS A 209 -14.34 -5.11 -8.42
N ASP A 210 -14.87 -6.32 -8.25
CA ASP A 210 -16.17 -6.53 -7.62
C ASP A 210 -16.15 -6.14 -6.14
N ARG A 211 -15.05 -6.45 -5.44
CA ARG A 211 -14.83 -6.08 -4.05
C ARG A 211 -14.76 -4.57 -3.85
N SER A 212 -14.01 -3.87 -4.72
CA SER A 212 -13.91 -2.41 -4.65
C SER A 212 -15.25 -1.75 -4.96
N LEU A 213 -15.98 -2.26 -5.95
CA LEU A 213 -17.31 -1.75 -6.29
C LEU A 213 -18.30 -1.93 -5.13
N GLU A 214 -18.33 -3.10 -4.50
CA GLU A 214 -19.15 -3.38 -3.32
C GLU A 214 -18.87 -2.38 -2.18
N LEU A 215 -17.59 -2.16 -1.86
CA LEU A 215 -17.18 -1.26 -0.78
C LEU A 215 -17.56 0.21 -1.07
N LEU A 216 -17.34 0.66 -2.31
CA LEU A 216 -17.63 2.03 -2.72
C LEU A 216 -19.14 2.30 -2.81
N GLU A 217 -19.92 1.40 -3.40
CA GLU A 217 -21.39 1.49 -3.42
C GLU A 217 -21.95 1.51 -1.98
N GLY A 218 -21.40 0.66 -1.11
CA GLY A 218 -21.71 0.66 0.32
C GLY A 218 -21.49 2.03 0.96
N ALA A 219 -20.31 2.61 0.78
CA ALA A 219 -19.92 3.92 1.32
C ALA A 219 -20.76 5.09 0.78
N ILE A 220 -21.10 5.04 -0.52
CA ILE A 220 -22.00 6.04 -1.13
C ILE A 220 -23.39 5.93 -0.51
N SER A 221 -23.90 4.71 -0.35
CA SER A 221 -25.24 4.47 0.23
C SER A 221 -25.34 4.87 1.71
N SER A 222 -24.25 4.75 2.48
CA SER A 222 -24.17 5.18 3.88
C SER A 222 -23.82 6.66 4.04
N GLY A 223 -23.38 7.34 2.98
CA GLY A 223 -22.91 8.73 3.02
C GLY A 223 -21.52 8.88 3.65
N GLU A 224 -20.73 7.80 3.67
CA GLU A 224 -19.38 7.75 4.28
C GLU A 224 -18.26 7.87 3.23
N ILE A 225 -18.58 7.88 1.94
CA ILE A 225 -17.58 7.99 0.87
C ILE A 225 -16.76 9.29 0.99
N SER A 226 -15.44 9.14 1.04
CA SER A 226 -14.45 10.21 1.15
C SER A 226 -13.08 9.70 0.71
N ALA A 227 -12.11 10.60 0.52
CA ALA A 227 -10.73 10.18 0.27
C ALA A 227 -10.17 9.32 1.42
N HIS A 228 -10.52 9.64 2.67
CA HIS A 228 -10.14 8.85 3.85
C HIS A 228 -10.77 7.45 3.81
N PHE A 229 -12.07 7.33 3.53
CA PHE A 229 -12.71 6.02 3.42
C PHE A 229 -12.02 5.14 2.37
N ILE A 230 -11.72 5.71 1.20
CA ILE A 230 -11.08 4.97 0.12
C ILE A 230 -9.68 4.50 0.54
N LEU A 231 -8.85 5.36 1.11
CA LEU A 231 -7.48 4.99 1.50
C LEU A 231 -7.41 4.11 2.76
N ASP A 232 -8.35 4.27 3.70
CA ASP A 232 -8.35 3.51 4.95
C ASP A 232 -9.05 2.15 4.85
N ILE A 233 -10.15 2.08 4.07
CA ILE A 233 -10.96 0.86 3.96
C ILE A 233 -10.67 0.13 2.66
N VAL A 234 -10.81 0.79 1.52
CA VAL A 234 -10.74 0.12 0.22
C VAL A 234 -9.30 -0.24 -0.14
N ALA A 235 -8.37 0.72 -0.03
CA ALA A 235 -6.97 0.51 -0.39
C ALA A 235 -6.22 -0.43 0.56
N ARG A 236 -6.77 -0.75 1.74
CA ARG A 236 -6.21 -1.67 2.74
C ARG A 236 -7.01 -2.98 2.86
N ASP A 237 -7.93 -3.23 1.93
CA ASP A 237 -8.80 -4.41 1.97
C ASP A 237 -8.01 -5.68 1.58
N LEU A 238 -7.86 -6.59 2.56
CA LEU A 238 -7.17 -7.88 2.43
C LEU A 238 -8.13 -9.05 2.16
N GLN A 239 -9.40 -8.78 1.83
CA GLN A 239 -10.36 -9.84 1.52
C GLN A 239 -9.91 -10.57 0.26
N THR A 240 -9.98 -11.90 0.27
CA THR A 240 -9.84 -12.74 -0.93
C THR A 240 -11.07 -13.63 -1.09
N GLU A 241 -11.17 -14.32 -2.24
CA GLU A 241 -12.22 -15.30 -2.48
C GLU A 241 -12.17 -16.50 -1.52
N ASP A 242 -10.99 -16.79 -0.96
CA ASP A 242 -10.75 -17.91 -0.05
C ASP A 242 -10.95 -17.55 1.44
N VAL A 243 -11.15 -16.27 1.77
CA VAL A 243 -11.08 -15.77 3.16
C VAL A 243 -12.31 -14.93 3.50
N ASP A 244 -13.48 -15.56 3.62
CA ASP A 244 -14.77 -14.94 4.03
C ASP A 244 -15.23 -15.52 5.39
N PRO A 245 -15.44 -14.69 6.44
CA PRO A 245 -15.52 -13.22 6.49
C PRO A 245 -14.16 -12.50 6.49
N TYR A 246 -14.21 -11.16 6.33
CA TYR A 246 -13.04 -10.25 6.31
C TYR A 246 -11.97 -10.62 7.34
N PRO A 247 -10.69 -10.72 6.92
CA PRO A 247 -9.69 -11.41 7.71
C PRO A 247 -9.24 -10.67 8.96
N LEU A 248 -9.41 -9.36 9.12
CA LEU A 248 -8.83 -8.65 10.27
C LEU A 248 -9.81 -8.50 11.46
N PRO A 249 -9.40 -8.84 12.70
CA PRO A 249 -8.20 -9.59 13.08
C PRO A 249 -8.35 -11.10 12.81
N PHE A 250 -7.33 -11.73 12.20
CA PHE A 250 -7.42 -13.14 11.79
C PHE A 250 -7.07 -14.05 12.95
N GLN A 251 -8.00 -14.91 13.35
CA GLN A 251 -7.85 -15.82 14.48
C GLN A 251 -7.78 -17.29 14.06
N GLY A 252 -6.96 -17.57 13.04
CA GLY A 252 -6.84 -18.90 12.46
C GLY A 252 -5.49 -19.17 11.81
N SER A 253 -5.40 -20.28 11.07
CA SER A 253 -4.25 -20.68 10.27
C SER A 253 -4.72 -21.24 8.95
N ILE A 254 -3.99 -20.94 7.86
CA ILE A 254 -4.26 -21.48 6.52
C ILE A 254 -3.17 -22.49 6.15
N GLY A 255 -3.56 -23.68 5.70
CA GLY A 255 -2.62 -24.72 5.27
C GLY A 255 -1.62 -25.12 6.37
N GLU A 256 -0.33 -25.08 6.03
CA GLU A 256 0.78 -25.34 6.96
C GLU A 256 1.38 -24.05 7.54
N TYR A 257 0.84 -22.87 7.18
CA TYR A 257 1.32 -21.61 7.71
C TYR A 257 0.96 -21.47 9.19
N PRO A 258 1.77 -20.74 9.97
CA PRO A 258 1.44 -20.50 11.37
C PRO A 258 0.13 -19.72 11.54
N TYR A 259 -0.32 -19.62 12.78
CA TYR A 259 -1.47 -18.79 13.12
C TYR A 259 -1.25 -17.31 12.75
N GLY A 260 -2.31 -16.67 12.25
CA GLY A 260 -2.32 -15.25 11.88
C GLY A 260 -1.94 -14.96 10.43
N TYR A 261 -1.56 -15.99 9.65
CA TYR A 261 -1.21 -15.82 8.24
C TYR A 261 -2.40 -15.98 7.31
N VAL A 262 -2.47 -15.11 6.31
CA VAL A 262 -3.51 -15.08 5.29
C VAL A 262 -2.85 -14.98 3.90
N ARG A 263 -3.52 -15.55 2.88
CA ARG A 263 -3.17 -15.37 1.47
C ARG A 263 -3.85 -14.12 0.93
N ASP A 264 -3.12 -13.24 0.26
CA ASP A 264 -3.64 -11.97 -0.28
C ASP A 264 -3.57 -11.83 -1.80
N HIS A 265 -3.14 -12.86 -2.54
CA HIS A 265 -2.93 -12.85 -4.00
C HIS A 265 -4.03 -12.18 -4.86
N SER A 266 -5.30 -12.26 -4.44
CA SER A 266 -6.46 -11.70 -5.16
C SER A 266 -7.07 -10.48 -4.48
N ALA A 267 -6.56 -10.09 -3.32
CA ALA A 267 -7.08 -8.96 -2.56
C ALA A 267 -6.80 -7.63 -3.25
N VAL A 268 -7.61 -6.61 -2.92
CA VAL A 268 -7.43 -5.25 -3.44
C VAL A 268 -6.06 -4.71 -3.06
N ASN A 269 -5.67 -4.99 -1.82
CA ASN A 269 -4.33 -4.78 -1.30
C ASN A 269 -3.59 -6.12 -1.20
N ARG A 270 -2.41 -6.22 -1.80
CA ARG A 270 -1.62 -7.45 -1.81
C ARG A 270 -0.12 -7.20 -1.85
N GLU A 271 0.67 -8.26 -1.87
CA GLU A 271 2.13 -8.27 -1.83
C GLU A 271 2.81 -7.38 -2.89
N ILE A 272 2.13 -7.15 -4.03
CA ILE A 272 2.61 -6.28 -5.10
C ILE A 272 1.99 -4.87 -5.11
N THR A 273 1.16 -4.50 -4.14
CA THR A 273 0.65 -3.11 -4.00
C THR A 273 1.77 -2.21 -3.48
N GLN A 274 2.31 -1.34 -4.34
CA GLN A 274 3.50 -0.52 -3.99
C GLN A 274 3.18 0.95 -3.71
N SER A 275 2.04 1.45 -4.16
CA SER A 275 1.59 2.82 -3.86
C SER A 275 0.09 2.94 -4.09
N CYS A 276 -0.51 3.94 -3.45
CA CYS A 276 -1.91 4.26 -3.62
C CYS A 276 -2.11 5.77 -3.52
N PHE A 277 -3.11 6.30 -4.24
CA PHE A 277 -3.52 7.68 -4.05
C PHE A 277 -5.01 7.88 -4.33
N VAL A 278 -5.58 8.91 -3.71
CA VAL A 278 -6.87 9.48 -4.07
C VAL A 278 -6.70 10.96 -4.36
N VAL A 279 -7.12 11.40 -5.54
CA VAL A 279 -7.26 12.83 -5.83
C VAL A 279 -8.70 13.24 -5.57
N GLN A 280 -8.88 14.20 -4.67
CA GLN A 280 -10.15 14.91 -4.46
C GLN A 280 -10.11 16.21 -5.25
N GLY A 281 -10.97 16.31 -6.25
CA GLY A 281 -11.10 17.49 -7.10
C GLY A 281 -11.82 18.65 -6.40
N VAL A 282 -12.42 19.55 -7.17
CA VAL A 282 -13.16 20.71 -6.66
C VAL A 282 -14.57 20.78 -7.26
N GLN A 283 -15.45 21.60 -6.68
CA GLN A 283 -16.73 21.90 -7.32
C GLN A 283 -16.53 22.88 -8.48
N PRO A 284 -17.37 22.82 -9.53
CA PRO A 284 -17.34 23.80 -10.61
C PRO A 284 -17.38 25.25 -10.11
N GLY A 285 -16.34 26.01 -10.44
CA GLY A 285 -16.20 27.42 -10.05
C GLY A 285 -15.39 27.68 -8.77
N GLU A 286 -14.94 26.64 -8.07
CA GLU A 286 -13.94 26.75 -7.01
C GLU A 286 -12.52 26.91 -7.58
N ASN A 287 -11.57 27.31 -6.74
CA ASN A 287 -10.17 27.41 -7.14
C ASN A 287 -9.57 26.00 -7.33
N PRO A 288 -9.14 25.59 -8.54
CA PRO A 288 -8.61 24.25 -8.78
C PRO A 288 -7.40 23.89 -7.92
N LEU A 289 -6.64 24.90 -7.47
CA LEU A 289 -5.50 24.74 -6.57
C LEU A 289 -5.85 24.24 -5.16
N THR A 290 -7.15 24.14 -4.81
CA THR A 290 -7.59 23.47 -3.57
C THR A 290 -7.83 21.96 -3.75
N SER A 291 -7.65 21.42 -4.96
CA SER A 291 -7.68 19.96 -5.17
C SER A 291 -6.58 19.29 -4.35
N THR A 292 -6.91 18.23 -3.63
CA THR A 292 -5.99 17.55 -2.71
C THR A 292 -5.67 16.16 -3.24
N MET A 293 -4.39 15.85 -3.39
CA MET A 293 -3.93 14.49 -3.69
C MET A 293 -3.49 13.84 -2.39
N TRP A 294 -4.25 12.86 -1.92
CA TRP A 294 -3.92 12.05 -0.75
C TRP A 294 -3.11 10.84 -1.21
N ILE A 295 -1.92 10.65 -0.66
CA ILE A 295 -0.94 9.67 -1.14
C ILE A 295 -0.54 8.68 -0.04
N GLN A 296 -0.27 7.45 -0.45
CA GLN A 296 0.40 6.41 0.33
C GLN A 296 1.65 5.98 -0.45
N CYS A 297 2.81 6.46 0.00
CA CYS A 297 4.12 6.20 -0.60
C CYS A 297 4.70 4.89 -0.09
N GLY A 298 4.22 3.79 -0.67
CA GLY A 298 4.46 2.42 -0.23
C GLY A 298 3.14 1.65 -0.13
N GLU A 299 3.23 0.40 0.31
CA GLU A 299 2.07 -0.47 0.52
C GLU A 299 1.08 0.16 1.53
N PRO A 300 -0.22 0.29 1.22
CA PRO A 300 -1.22 1.00 2.04
C PRO A 300 -1.39 0.53 3.49
N THR A 301 -1.28 -0.76 3.83
CA THR A 301 -1.40 -1.26 5.20
C THR A 301 -0.19 -0.88 6.08
N MET A 302 0.91 -0.50 5.45
CA MET A 302 2.18 -0.13 6.06
C MET A 302 2.48 1.37 5.99
N THR A 303 1.66 2.14 5.28
CA THR A 303 1.90 3.56 5.04
C THR A 303 0.71 4.45 5.40
N PRO A 304 0.96 5.57 6.08
CA PRO A 304 -0.06 6.57 6.39
C PRO A 304 -0.40 7.39 5.14
N MET A 305 -1.64 7.89 5.07
CA MET A 305 -2.05 8.80 3.99
C MET A 305 -1.54 10.23 4.22
N ILE A 306 -0.93 10.88 3.25
CA ILE A 306 -0.44 12.27 3.36
C ILE A 306 -1.09 13.14 2.27
N PRO A 307 -1.53 14.36 2.57
CA PRO A 307 -2.00 15.27 1.54
C PRO A 307 -0.84 16.03 0.88
N VAL A 308 -0.88 16.14 -0.45
CA VAL A 308 0.02 17.01 -1.24
C VAL A 308 -0.79 17.87 -2.20
N TRP A 309 -0.29 19.07 -2.51
CA TRP A 309 -0.98 20.06 -3.33
C TRP A 309 -0.05 20.65 -4.39
N ALA A 310 -0.51 20.71 -5.64
CA ALA A 310 0.24 21.37 -6.72
C ALA A 310 0.57 22.84 -6.38
N ALA A 311 -0.29 23.48 -5.58
CA ALA A 311 -0.12 24.83 -5.07
C ALA A 311 1.09 25.01 -4.11
N GLY A 312 1.63 23.92 -3.55
CA GLY A 312 2.87 23.93 -2.78
C GLY A 312 4.12 24.17 -3.63
N LEU A 313 4.05 23.95 -4.94
CA LEU A 313 5.16 24.06 -5.90
C LEU A 313 6.32 23.06 -5.66
N SER A 314 6.07 22.07 -4.83
CA SER A 314 6.97 20.98 -4.45
C SER A 314 6.16 19.85 -3.83
N VAL A 315 6.82 18.73 -3.55
CA VAL A 315 6.32 17.62 -2.74
C VAL A 315 7.26 17.45 -1.54
N PRO A 316 6.80 16.86 -0.43
CA PRO A 316 7.67 16.63 0.72
C PRO A 316 8.85 15.69 0.38
N PRO A 317 10.05 15.92 0.94
CA PRO A 317 11.22 15.09 0.68
C PRO A 317 11.10 13.65 1.21
N GLU A 318 10.10 13.35 2.04
CA GLU A 318 9.83 12.01 2.53
C GLU A 318 9.19 11.10 1.46
N VAL A 319 8.59 11.69 0.42
CA VAL A 319 7.90 10.97 -0.67
C VAL A 319 8.60 11.12 -2.03
N ASP A 320 9.73 11.84 -2.07
CA ASP A 320 10.55 12.14 -3.25
C ASP A 320 12.04 12.00 -2.88
N GLY A 321 12.81 11.13 -3.54
CA GLY A 321 14.17 10.82 -3.14
C GLY A 321 15.15 10.54 -4.29
N ASP A 322 16.45 10.52 -3.98
CA ASP A 322 17.51 10.07 -4.88
C ASP A 322 18.40 9.06 -4.12
N PRO A 323 18.32 7.75 -4.42
CA PRO A 323 17.52 7.13 -5.49
C PRO A 323 16.09 6.75 -5.07
N ASP A 324 15.72 6.88 -3.79
CA ASP A 324 14.48 6.31 -3.26
C ASP A 324 13.80 7.24 -2.25
N ALA A 325 12.49 7.39 -2.37
CA ALA A 325 11.65 8.03 -1.36
C ALA A 325 11.83 7.39 0.04
N PRO A 326 12.16 8.19 1.08
CA PRO A 326 12.36 7.69 2.45
C PRO A 326 11.18 6.89 3.01
N MET A 327 9.94 7.30 2.75
CA MET A 327 8.74 6.56 3.20
C MET A 327 8.64 5.20 2.55
N CYS A 328 8.95 5.10 1.26
CA CYS A 328 8.91 3.84 0.54
C CYS A 328 9.96 2.86 1.08
N LEU A 329 11.17 3.33 1.39
CA LEU A 329 12.20 2.53 2.05
C LEU A 329 11.73 1.99 3.41
N ARG A 330 11.04 2.81 4.20
CA ARG A 330 10.49 2.38 5.49
C ARG A 330 9.35 1.38 5.32
N ALA A 331 8.46 1.59 4.34
CA ALA A 331 7.41 0.64 3.98
C ALA A 331 8.01 -0.72 3.60
N ARG A 332 9.14 -0.75 2.87
CA ARG A 332 9.83 -2.00 2.52
C ARG A 332 10.37 -2.77 3.73
N GLN A 333 10.77 -2.07 4.79
CA GLN A 333 11.15 -2.71 6.06
C GLN A 333 9.94 -3.36 6.73
N PHE A 334 8.80 -2.68 6.75
CA PHE A 334 7.53 -3.25 7.24
C PHE A 334 7.07 -4.44 6.40
N PHE A 335 7.23 -4.38 5.07
CA PHE A 335 6.94 -5.50 4.18
C PHE A 335 7.74 -6.74 4.58
N THR A 336 9.05 -6.58 4.79
CA THR A 336 9.93 -7.68 5.24
C THR A 336 9.46 -8.25 6.58
N TYR A 337 9.04 -7.38 7.51
CA TYR A 337 8.52 -7.79 8.81
C TYR A 337 7.21 -8.60 8.73
N LEU A 338 6.37 -8.35 7.72
CA LEU A 338 5.06 -8.97 7.56
C LEU A 338 5.07 -10.22 6.67
N TYR A 339 5.77 -10.19 5.53
CA TYR A 339 5.72 -11.24 4.50
C TYR A 339 6.91 -12.23 4.56
N LEU A 340 8.11 -11.77 4.92
CA LEU A 340 9.34 -12.56 4.76
C LEU A 340 9.89 -13.34 5.98
N PRO A 341 9.19 -13.55 7.13
CA PRO A 341 9.80 -14.26 8.25
C PRO A 341 9.84 -15.80 8.10
N LEU A 342 9.29 -16.38 7.02
CA LEU A 342 9.22 -17.84 6.84
C LEU A 342 10.42 -18.37 6.03
N PRO A 343 10.87 -19.63 6.24
CA PRO A 343 12.02 -20.20 5.53
C PRO A 343 11.79 -20.45 4.03
N ASP A 344 10.52 -20.63 3.62
CA ASP A 344 10.05 -20.80 2.24
C ASP A 344 8.62 -20.19 2.11
N PRO A 345 8.43 -18.86 2.27
CA PRO A 345 7.11 -18.26 2.08
C PRO A 345 6.77 -18.26 0.58
N GLU A 346 5.51 -18.49 0.26
CA GLU A 346 4.97 -17.96 -1.00
C GLU A 346 4.87 -16.44 -0.83
N ASP A 347 5.11 -15.67 -1.90
CA ASP A 347 5.26 -14.21 -1.80
C ASP A 347 3.95 -13.50 -1.37
N ASP A 348 2.81 -14.17 -1.47
CA ASP A 348 1.43 -13.72 -1.19
C ASP A 348 0.95 -14.04 0.24
N ILE A 349 1.87 -14.29 1.18
CA ILE A 349 1.54 -14.74 2.54
C ILE A 349 1.89 -13.69 3.59
N ILE A 350 0.86 -13.01 4.10
CA ILE A 350 0.98 -11.92 5.07
C ILE A 350 0.67 -12.35 6.51
N ASP A 351 1.51 -11.95 7.46
CA ASP A 351 1.26 -12.11 8.92
C ASP A 351 0.29 -11.01 9.42
N THR A 352 -1.01 -11.21 9.18
CA THR A 352 -2.07 -10.26 9.57
C THR A 352 -2.18 -10.01 11.08
N TRP A 353 -1.67 -10.94 11.90
CA TRP A 353 -1.66 -10.77 13.35
C TRP A 353 -0.72 -9.64 13.80
N LYS A 354 0.36 -9.40 13.05
CA LYS A 354 1.24 -8.24 13.26
C LYS A 354 0.62 -6.93 12.77
N LEU A 355 -0.28 -6.99 11.79
CA LEU A 355 -1.06 -5.82 11.36
C LEU A 355 -2.10 -5.42 12.41
N ILE A 356 -2.96 -6.36 12.82
CA ILE A 356 -3.97 -6.19 13.88
C ILE A 356 -4.19 -7.53 14.60
N ASN A 357 -3.91 -7.58 15.90
CA ASN A 357 -4.16 -8.74 16.75
C ASN A 357 -5.56 -8.73 17.39
N ASP A 358 -5.88 -9.77 18.17
CA ASP A 358 -7.12 -9.93 18.94
C ASP A 358 -7.44 -8.80 19.94
N ARG A 359 -6.44 -8.00 20.31
CA ARG A 359 -6.57 -6.83 21.18
C ARG A 359 -6.67 -5.51 20.41
N GLY A 360 -6.75 -5.57 19.08
CA GLY A 360 -6.79 -4.39 18.22
C GLY A 360 -5.49 -3.59 18.26
N LYS A 361 -4.34 -4.26 18.39
CA LYS A 361 -3.00 -3.66 18.35
C LYS A 361 -2.19 -4.26 17.22
N GLY A 362 -1.29 -3.47 16.63
CA GLY A 362 -0.40 -3.91 15.57
C GLY A 362 0.04 -2.73 14.72
N LEU A 363 0.76 -3.00 13.63
CA LEU A 363 1.28 -1.97 12.74
C LEU A 363 0.16 -1.13 12.14
N LEU A 364 -0.90 -1.74 11.59
CA LEU A 364 -1.97 -0.99 10.93
C LEU A 364 -2.74 -0.11 11.94
N THR A 365 -2.94 -0.60 13.17
CA THR A 365 -3.52 0.25 14.25
C THR A 365 -2.63 1.45 14.55
N TYR A 366 -1.31 1.28 14.55
CA TYR A 366 -0.37 2.36 14.81
C TYR A 366 -0.35 3.37 13.64
N ILE A 367 -0.30 2.89 12.40
CA ILE A 367 -0.36 3.73 11.19
C ILE A 367 -1.66 4.56 11.15
N ARG A 368 -2.82 3.95 11.44
CA ARG A 368 -4.11 4.66 11.55
C ARG A 368 -4.09 5.76 12.60
N ALA A 369 -3.43 5.52 13.74
CA ALA A 369 -3.31 6.54 14.77
C ALA A 369 -2.44 7.74 14.36
N LEU A 370 -1.49 7.55 13.43
CA LEU A 370 -0.70 8.66 12.87
C LEU A 370 -1.57 9.56 11.99
N GLU A 371 -2.40 8.98 11.11
CA GLU A 371 -3.20 9.71 10.12
C GLU A 371 -4.49 10.35 10.69
N ASP A 372 -5.20 9.64 11.58
CA ASP A 372 -6.41 10.15 12.22
C ASP A 372 -6.14 11.42 13.03
N GLY A 373 -4.87 11.63 13.44
CA GLY A 373 -4.45 12.80 14.21
C GLY A 373 -4.53 14.12 13.45
N TYR A 374 -4.46 14.12 12.11
CA TYR A 374 -4.46 15.34 11.30
C TYR A 374 -5.51 15.40 10.19
N TYR A 375 -6.20 14.31 9.84
CA TYR A 375 -7.17 14.33 8.73
C TYR A 375 -8.25 15.43 8.89
N ASP A 376 -8.94 15.48 10.03
CA ASP A 376 -9.96 16.50 10.32
C ASP A 376 -9.39 17.92 10.29
N PHE A 377 -8.14 18.08 10.75
CA PHE A 377 -7.44 19.37 10.71
C PHE A 377 -7.19 19.80 9.27
N ILE A 378 -6.80 18.89 8.39
CA ILE A 378 -6.56 19.19 6.98
C ILE A 378 -7.86 19.53 6.26
N GLU A 379 -8.92 18.75 6.45
CA GLU A 379 -10.23 19.05 5.85
C GLU A 379 -10.70 20.46 6.26
N SER A 380 -10.57 20.81 7.54
CA SER A 380 -10.93 22.16 8.02
C SER A 380 -10.05 23.27 7.42
N THR A 381 -8.78 22.98 7.17
CA THR A 381 -7.81 23.91 6.60
C THR A 381 -8.09 24.15 5.11
N VAL A 382 -8.35 23.09 4.35
CA VAL A 382 -8.70 23.17 2.93
C VAL A 382 -10.05 23.90 2.75
N GLU A 383 -11.02 23.69 3.64
CA GLU A 383 -12.28 24.46 3.64
C GLU A 383 -12.02 25.97 3.81
N GLU A 384 -11.10 26.37 4.69
CA GLU A 384 -10.71 27.78 4.84
C GLU A 384 -10.08 28.34 3.55
N TRP A 385 -9.20 27.56 2.90
CA TRP A 385 -8.50 27.97 1.68
C TRP A 385 -9.43 28.28 0.51
N ARG A 386 -10.62 27.66 0.47
CA ARG A 386 -11.65 27.97 -0.55
C ARG A 386 -12.13 29.42 -0.47
N THR A 387 -12.04 30.05 0.70
CA THR A 387 -12.40 31.46 0.89
C THR A 387 -11.19 32.38 0.99
N ASN A 388 -10.14 31.92 1.65
CA ASN A 388 -8.91 32.68 1.90
C ASN A 388 -7.70 31.86 1.46
N PHE A 389 -7.50 31.78 0.14
CA PHE A 389 -6.43 30.96 -0.43
C PHE A 389 -5.04 31.46 0.01
N PRO A 390 -4.19 30.62 0.60
CA PRO A 390 -2.89 31.03 1.13
C PRO A 390 -1.83 31.14 0.03
N SER A 391 -0.65 31.65 0.38
CA SER A 391 0.52 31.61 -0.51
C SER A 391 1.11 30.20 -0.59
N SER A 392 1.76 29.85 -1.70
CA SER A 392 2.44 28.56 -1.90
C SER A 392 3.37 28.16 -0.75
N THR A 393 4.16 29.09 -0.20
CA THR A 393 5.05 28.81 0.95
C THR A 393 4.32 28.31 2.19
N VAL A 394 3.07 28.73 2.41
CA VAL A 394 2.26 28.24 3.56
C VAL A 394 1.78 26.82 3.30
N ILE A 395 1.40 26.51 2.05
CA ILE A 395 0.96 25.18 1.62
C ILE A 395 2.14 24.21 1.69
N GLU A 396 3.28 24.57 1.09
CA GLU A 396 4.55 23.84 1.16
C GLU A 396 4.94 23.54 2.62
N SER A 397 4.99 24.57 3.48
CA SER A 397 5.35 24.38 4.89
C SER A 397 4.41 23.42 5.62
N LEU A 398 3.12 23.42 5.26
CA LEU A 398 2.13 22.53 5.87
C LEU A 398 2.34 21.07 5.44
N GLN A 399 2.41 20.80 4.14
CA GLN A 399 2.61 19.43 3.64
C GLN A 399 3.96 18.84 4.12
N ASP A 400 5.02 19.64 4.15
CA ASP A 400 6.35 19.19 4.57
C ASP A 400 6.37 18.87 6.07
N SER A 401 5.76 19.73 6.89
CA SER A 401 5.71 19.47 8.34
C SER A 401 4.91 18.22 8.67
N LEU A 402 3.78 18.00 7.97
CA LEU A 402 2.96 16.81 8.18
C LEU A 402 3.67 15.55 7.72
N ALA A 403 4.28 15.57 6.54
CA ALA A 403 5.03 14.41 6.03
C ALA A 403 6.20 14.06 6.95
N ALA A 404 6.96 15.05 7.42
CA ALA A 404 8.06 14.86 8.36
C ALA A 404 7.60 14.26 9.69
N ASP A 405 6.51 14.79 10.29
CA ASP A 405 5.96 14.30 11.56
C ASP A 405 5.47 12.86 11.43
N VAL A 406 4.75 12.56 10.35
CA VAL A 406 4.19 11.23 10.06
C VAL A 406 5.29 10.22 9.77
N PHE A 407 6.28 10.59 8.96
CA PHE A 407 7.43 9.75 8.68
C PHE A 407 8.25 9.47 9.93
N GLN A 408 8.44 10.46 10.81
CA GLN A 408 9.08 10.24 12.11
C GLN A 408 8.29 9.23 12.95
N GLY A 409 6.96 9.30 12.95
CA GLY A 409 6.10 8.29 13.57
C GLY A 409 6.34 6.88 13.00
N MET A 410 6.45 6.73 11.68
CA MET A 410 6.81 5.44 11.08
C MET A 410 8.18 4.94 11.54
N MET A 411 9.16 5.83 11.71
CA MET A 411 10.49 5.48 12.20
C MET A 411 10.48 5.07 13.69
N ASP A 412 9.59 5.66 14.49
CA ASP A 412 9.46 5.38 15.92
C ASP A 412 8.77 4.03 16.19
N TYR A 413 7.99 3.50 15.24
CA TYR A 413 7.37 2.18 15.40
C TYR A 413 8.42 1.07 15.52
N ASN A 414 8.44 0.40 16.67
CA ASN A 414 9.30 -0.76 16.91
C ASN A 414 8.55 -1.83 17.71
N PRO A 415 8.12 -2.95 17.06
CA PRO A 415 7.30 -3.95 17.72
C PRO A 415 8.09 -4.73 18.79
N PRO A 416 7.43 -5.18 19.88
CA PRO A 416 8.07 -5.99 20.91
C PRO A 416 8.74 -7.25 20.36
N LEU A 417 9.96 -7.51 20.82
CA LEU A 417 10.80 -8.58 20.26
C LEU A 417 10.69 -9.87 21.06
N PRO A 418 10.44 -11.02 20.41
CA PRO A 418 10.65 -12.30 21.05
C PRO A 418 12.13 -12.46 21.37
N VAL A 419 12.43 -12.92 22.58
CA VAL A 419 13.81 -13.19 22.98
C VAL A 419 14.27 -14.52 22.41
N GLU A 420 15.40 -14.51 21.70
CA GLU A 420 15.98 -15.74 21.16
C GLU A 420 16.66 -16.58 22.24
N ASN A 421 16.47 -17.91 22.14
CA ASN A 421 17.16 -18.92 22.94
C ASN A 421 17.07 -18.71 24.48
N PRO A 422 15.86 -18.55 25.07
CA PRO A 422 15.74 -18.51 26.52
C PRO A 422 16.19 -19.84 27.13
N VAL A 423 17.01 -19.75 28.18
CA VAL A 423 17.46 -20.90 28.97
C VAL A 423 16.53 -21.03 30.17
N ILE A 424 15.92 -22.20 30.31
CA ILE A 424 15.03 -22.55 31.42
C ILE A 424 15.74 -23.60 32.28
N VAL A 425 15.95 -23.30 33.56
CA VAL A 425 16.57 -24.20 34.54
C VAL A 425 15.60 -24.42 35.70
N THR A 426 15.37 -25.67 36.06
CA THR A 426 14.63 -26.04 37.27
C THR A 426 15.59 -26.04 38.47
N GLN A 427 15.22 -25.35 39.54
CA GLN A 427 15.97 -25.38 40.81
C GLN A 427 15.02 -25.67 41.96
N GLY A 428 14.90 -26.96 42.33
CA GLY A 428 13.82 -27.39 43.21
C GLY A 428 12.50 -27.43 42.43
N GLU A 429 11.47 -26.74 42.94
CA GLU A 429 10.15 -26.60 42.27
C GLU A 429 10.01 -25.27 41.50
N ASP A 430 10.99 -24.37 41.64
CA ASP A 430 11.01 -23.07 40.98
C ASP A 430 11.64 -23.15 39.58
N LEU A 431 11.21 -22.24 38.69
CA LEU A 431 11.77 -22.07 37.35
C LEU A 431 12.60 -20.80 37.27
N HIS A 432 13.85 -20.93 36.82
CA HIS A 432 14.73 -19.82 36.51
C HIS A 432 14.86 -19.67 35.00
N LEU A 433 14.42 -18.53 34.51
CA LEU A 433 14.54 -18.10 33.11
C LEU A 433 15.74 -17.17 32.99
N SER A 434 16.56 -17.36 31.96
CA SER A 434 17.59 -16.38 31.58
C SER A 434 17.76 -16.32 30.07
N TRP A 435 18.25 -15.19 29.56
CA TRP A 435 18.37 -14.96 28.13
C TRP A 435 19.50 -13.98 27.80
N PRO A 436 19.99 -13.95 26.54
CA PRO A 436 20.88 -12.88 26.10
C PRO A 436 20.14 -11.53 26.06
N PRO A 437 20.83 -10.41 26.33
CA PRO A 437 20.22 -9.09 26.17
C PRO A 437 19.84 -8.86 24.72
N VAL A 438 18.66 -8.29 24.51
CA VAL A 438 18.23 -7.80 23.20
C VAL A 438 18.84 -6.42 22.99
N THR A 439 19.58 -6.26 21.88
CA THR A 439 20.30 -5.03 21.56
C THR A 439 19.94 -4.45 20.20
N GLN A 440 19.15 -5.17 19.39
CA GLN A 440 18.74 -4.74 18.06
C GLN A 440 17.22 -4.89 17.84
N SER A 441 16.61 -3.96 17.10
CA SER A 441 15.21 -3.99 16.64
C SER A 441 14.95 -5.14 15.66
N VAL A 442 13.68 -5.37 15.29
CA VAL A 442 13.33 -6.29 14.17
C VAL A 442 13.95 -5.81 12.85
N PHE A 443 14.28 -4.52 12.76
CA PHE A 443 14.88 -3.88 11.59
C PHE A 443 16.42 -3.79 11.68
N GLY A 444 17.04 -4.34 12.74
CA GLY A 444 18.50 -4.40 12.92
C GLY A 444 19.14 -3.15 13.54
N GLU A 445 18.33 -2.16 13.95
CA GLU A 445 18.79 -0.91 14.56
C GLU A 445 19.16 -1.12 16.03
N THR A 446 20.13 -0.37 16.54
CA THR A 446 20.50 -0.48 17.97
C THR A 446 19.41 0.11 18.85
N ILE A 447 18.97 -0.64 19.85
CA ILE A 447 17.86 -0.24 20.73
C ILE A 447 18.22 -0.30 22.22
N ALA A 448 17.53 0.54 23.00
CA ALA A 448 17.56 0.50 24.45
C ALA A 448 16.29 -0.20 24.99
N VAL A 449 16.47 -1.35 25.62
CA VAL A 449 15.38 -2.13 26.22
C VAL A 449 15.11 -1.61 27.63
N SER A 450 13.85 -1.29 27.93
CA SER A 450 13.40 -0.81 29.24
C SER A 450 13.23 -1.96 30.24
N GLY A 451 12.92 -3.14 29.73
CA GLY A 451 12.89 -4.40 30.47
C GLY A 451 12.27 -5.53 29.64
N TYR A 452 11.84 -6.57 30.33
CA TYR A 452 11.32 -7.78 29.73
C TYR A 452 10.03 -8.21 30.40
N ALA A 453 9.00 -8.46 29.60
CA ALA A 453 7.74 -9.01 30.06
C ALA A 453 7.71 -10.53 29.86
N ILE A 454 7.19 -11.25 30.86
CA ILE A 454 7.09 -12.71 30.89
C ILE A 454 5.62 -13.10 30.83
N TYR A 455 5.30 -14.03 29.93
CA TYR A 455 3.95 -14.52 29.69
C TYR A 455 3.91 -16.05 29.75
N SER A 456 2.77 -16.58 30.19
CA SER A 456 2.41 -17.98 30.00
C SER A 456 1.33 -18.13 28.94
N ASN A 457 1.36 -19.24 28.24
CA ASN A 457 0.48 -19.49 27.11
C ASN A 457 0.09 -20.96 27.02
N ASP A 458 -1.17 -21.23 26.71
CA ASP A 458 -1.68 -22.59 26.58
C ASP A 458 -1.29 -23.24 25.24
N ASP A 459 -0.95 -22.44 24.21
CA ASP A 459 -0.56 -22.94 22.89
C ASP A 459 0.50 -22.03 22.23
N TYR A 460 1.65 -22.63 21.92
CA TYR A 460 2.80 -21.98 21.31
C TYR A 460 2.52 -21.45 19.89
N PHE A 461 1.60 -22.06 19.15
CA PHE A 461 1.37 -21.74 17.73
C PHE A 461 0.24 -20.74 17.51
N SER A 462 -0.84 -20.80 18.30
CA SER A 462 -2.00 -19.92 18.14
C SER A 462 -1.87 -18.56 18.81
N ASN A 463 -0.80 -18.33 19.57
CA ASN A 463 -0.79 -17.18 20.45
C ASN A 463 0.59 -16.52 20.54
N ARG A 464 0.92 -15.81 19.46
CA ARG A 464 2.18 -15.08 19.31
C ARG A 464 2.27 -13.82 20.17
N ILE A 465 1.13 -13.28 20.64
CA ILE A 465 1.08 -11.97 21.34
C ILE A 465 0.28 -11.97 22.66
N SER A 466 -0.57 -12.96 22.94
CA SER A 466 -1.37 -13.06 24.17
C SER A 466 -0.87 -14.18 25.09
N GLY A 467 -1.38 -14.20 26.32
CA GLY A 467 -0.87 -15.01 27.42
C GLY A 467 -1.05 -14.30 28.75
N ASP A 468 -1.22 -15.06 29.83
CA ASP A 468 -1.34 -14.50 31.17
C ASP A 468 0.01 -13.92 31.58
N SER A 469 0.00 -12.62 31.91
CA SER A 469 1.20 -11.94 32.39
C SER A 469 1.66 -12.59 33.69
N LEU A 470 2.89 -13.10 33.66
CA LEU A 470 3.54 -13.68 34.83
C LEU A 470 4.43 -12.66 35.55
N GLY A 471 4.87 -11.61 34.84
CA GLY A 471 5.55 -10.48 35.45
C GLY A 471 6.46 -9.70 34.49
N PHE A 472 7.27 -8.81 35.08
CA PHE A 472 8.19 -7.93 34.38
C PHE A 472 9.53 -7.84 35.14
N THR A 473 10.64 -7.69 34.42
CA THR A 473 11.98 -7.53 34.98
C THR A 473 12.84 -6.63 34.11
N THR A 474 13.74 -5.85 34.72
CA THR A 474 14.75 -5.07 33.99
C THR A 474 16.04 -5.88 33.75
N ASN A 475 16.13 -7.08 34.31
CA ASN A 475 17.28 -7.97 34.14
C ASN A 475 17.05 -8.97 33.00
N THR A 476 18.12 -9.61 32.53
CA THR A 476 18.03 -10.71 31.56
C THR A 476 17.77 -12.07 32.20
N TYR A 477 17.10 -12.07 33.35
CA TYR A 477 16.66 -13.26 34.08
C TYR A 477 15.38 -12.98 34.87
N TYR A 478 14.60 -14.04 35.11
CA TYR A 478 13.37 -14.02 35.90
C TYR A 478 13.18 -15.34 36.65
N GLU A 479 12.64 -15.27 37.86
CA GLU A 479 12.36 -16.43 38.70
C GLU A 479 10.85 -16.56 38.88
N LEU A 480 10.32 -17.74 38.56
CA LEU A 480 8.93 -18.11 38.76
C LEU A 480 8.86 -19.11 39.91
N ALA A 481 8.18 -18.70 40.98
CA ALA A 481 7.95 -19.56 42.13
C ALA A 481 7.04 -20.74 41.77
N ALA A 482 7.25 -21.87 42.43
CA ALA A 482 6.42 -23.05 42.28
C ALA A 482 4.92 -22.71 42.45
N GLY A 483 4.09 -23.13 41.50
CA GLY A 483 2.64 -22.93 41.53
C GLY A 483 2.15 -21.56 41.07
N THR A 484 3.03 -20.65 40.61
CA THR A 484 2.62 -19.36 40.01
C THR A 484 2.48 -19.39 38.49
N TYR A 485 2.70 -20.55 37.87
CA TYR A 485 2.58 -20.77 36.43
C TYR A 485 1.68 -21.98 36.14
N PRO A 486 0.91 -22.00 35.03
CA PRO A 486 0.03 -23.12 34.71
C PRO A 486 0.80 -24.41 34.42
N GLU A 487 0.28 -25.56 34.88
CA GLU A 487 0.82 -26.86 34.50
C GLU A 487 0.64 -27.08 32.99
N ASN A 488 1.77 -27.22 32.27
CA ASN A 488 1.86 -27.38 30.80
C ASN A 488 1.77 -26.10 29.94
N ALA A 489 1.88 -24.91 30.52
CA ALA A 489 1.98 -23.69 29.73
C ALA A 489 3.36 -23.50 29.08
N PHE A 490 3.37 -22.90 27.89
CA PHE A 490 4.56 -22.36 27.25
C PHE A 490 4.92 -20.99 27.83
N LEU A 491 6.20 -20.77 28.11
CA LEU A 491 6.70 -19.49 28.61
C LEU A 491 7.28 -18.67 27.45
N GLN A 492 6.94 -17.39 27.40
CA GLN A 492 7.49 -16.42 26.46
C GLN A 492 8.10 -15.24 27.21
N VAL A 493 9.20 -14.72 26.68
CA VAL A 493 9.87 -13.51 27.16
C VAL A 493 9.95 -12.53 26.01
N ARG A 494 9.58 -11.26 26.26
CA ARG A 494 9.63 -10.20 25.26
C ARG A 494 10.40 -9.00 25.77
N ALA A 495 11.26 -8.44 24.92
CA ALA A 495 11.88 -7.16 25.19
C ALA A 495 10.84 -6.05 25.01
N VAL A 496 10.74 -5.16 25.99
CA VAL A 496 9.88 -3.99 25.99
C VAL A 496 10.76 -2.77 25.75
N MET A 497 10.37 -1.93 24.80
CA MET A 497 11.04 -0.67 24.51
C MET A 497 10.58 0.42 25.48
N PHE A 498 11.24 1.57 25.49
CA PHE A 498 10.67 2.73 26.18
C PHE A 498 9.46 3.19 25.33
N ASP A 499 8.32 3.40 26.00
CA ASP A 499 7.01 3.78 25.43
C ASP A 499 6.19 2.64 24.74
N ASP A 500 5.69 1.69 25.55
CA ASP A 500 4.57 0.79 25.21
C ASP A 500 3.29 1.19 25.97
#